data_AF-W5T2L6-F1
#
_entry.id   AF-W5T2L6-F1
#
_cell.length_a   1.000
_cell.length_b   1.000
_cell.length_c   1.000
_cell.angle_alpha   90.00
_cell.angle_beta   90.00
_cell.angle_gamma   90.00
#
_symmetry.space_group_name_H-M   'P 1'
#
loop_
_entity.id
_entity.type
_entity.pdbx_description
1 polymer ?
#
loop_
_entity_poly.entity_id
_entity_poly.type
_entity_poly.pdbx_seq_one_letter_code
_entity_poly.pdbx_strand_id
1 'polypeptide(L)'
;MQIFTKLLVFYSTILFYCCNSDTINDTSNKPHEQNEIKPVTLTADEKQKLDVLINAFNKVIELKRLPDDELQKSQNLLNWLGSINVQKQKELANVFTLVYNFLKDKTHSQLNNLTITQFINNALACHDTNECNNLNTLTGRIKLFFIIVLYDITRTSNTNEERFQALKAELLNINKYVISLLGREIYERVIRMQLKNDNNKTQAFNLLINAFPQETDNQIRVKILRHLFELNDNGTIKSINDAKLNSILDHIHTELNKCNGNEDGKNNLKTRIKDYFIQADQDNTLKTTAFNNFSNTVVSSCQQ
;
A
#
# COMPACT_ATOMS: atom_id res chain seq x y z
N MET A 1 35.72 -26.97 -19.02
CA MET A 1 35.29 -26.62 -20.39
C MET A 1 33.98 -27.29 -20.80
N GLN A 2 33.67 -28.53 -20.39
CA GLN A 2 32.41 -29.23 -20.73
C GLN A 2 31.12 -28.68 -20.07
N ILE A 3 31.22 -27.94 -18.97
CA ILE A 3 30.03 -27.37 -18.28
C ILE A 3 29.49 -26.14 -19.03
N PHE A 4 30.37 -25.31 -19.59
CA PHE A 4 29.98 -24.14 -20.37
C PHE A 4 29.29 -24.53 -21.68
N THR A 5 29.75 -25.58 -22.36
CA THR A 5 29.10 -26.08 -23.57
C THR A 5 27.70 -26.64 -23.28
N LYS A 6 27.51 -27.31 -22.13
CA LYS A 6 26.18 -27.81 -21.72
C LYS A 6 25.21 -26.68 -21.37
N LEU A 7 25.67 -25.62 -20.69
CA LEU A 7 24.86 -24.44 -20.39
C LEU A 7 24.47 -23.67 -21.66
N LEU A 8 25.38 -23.55 -22.63
CA LEU A 8 25.10 -22.85 -23.89
C LEU A 8 24.12 -23.63 -24.79
N VAL A 9 24.17 -24.97 -24.77
CA VAL A 9 23.20 -25.84 -25.47
C VAL A 9 21.83 -25.81 -24.79
N PHE A 10 21.78 -25.72 -23.45
CA PHE A 10 20.50 -25.65 -22.71
C PHE A 10 19.79 -24.30 -22.88
N TYR A 11 20.53 -23.19 -22.96
CA TYR A 11 19.93 -21.87 -23.23
C TYR A 11 19.47 -21.72 -24.68
N SER A 12 20.16 -22.35 -25.64
CA SER A 12 19.77 -22.29 -27.06
C SER A 12 18.51 -23.13 -27.32
N THR A 13 18.31 -24.28 -26.67
CA THR A 13 17.06 -25.05 -26.83
C THR A 13 15.85 -24.40 -26.17
N ILE A 14 16.02 -23.68 -25.05
CA ILE A 14 14.93 -22.92 -24.41
C ILE A 14 14.51 -21.71 -25.27
N LEU A 15 15.46 -21.03 -25.93
CA LEU A 15 15.16 -19.92 -26.85
C LEU A 15 14.44 -20.38 -28.13
N PHE A 16 14.69 -21.61 -28.60
CA PHE A 16 13.98 -22.17 -29.76
C PHE A 16 12.60 -22.76 -29.42
N TYR A 17 12.33 -23.13 -28.15
CA TYR A 17 11.04 -23.69 -27.75
C TYR A 17 9.95 -22.63 -27.46
N CYS A 18 10.31 -21.35 -27.33
CA CYS A 18 9.35 -20.25 -27.17
C CYS A 18 8.88 -19.62 -28.49
N CYS A 19 9.37 -20.07 -29.65
CA CYS A 19 9.04 -19.51 -30.97
C CYS A 19 8.55 -20.54 -31.99
N ASN A 20 7.92 -21.64 -31.56
CA ASN A 20 7.26 -22.54 -32.52
C ASN A 20 6.03 -23.22 -31.91
N SER A 21 4.93 -22.49 -31.89
CA SER A 21 3.63 -23.08 -32.20
C SER A 21 3.04 -22.21 -33.31
N ASP A 22 3.25 -22.63 -34.55
CA ASP A 22 2.18 -22.75 -35.53
C ASP A 22 2.73 -23.16 -36.90
N THR A 23 2.15 -24.21 -37.45
CA THR A 23 1.92 -24.49 -38.87
C THR A 23 1.23 -25.87 -38.92
N ILE A 24 0.15 -26.17 -39.65
CA ILE A 24 -0.58 -25.55 -40.77
C ILE A 24 -1.94 -26.29 -40.87
N ASN A 25 -3.04 -25.54 -41.04
CA ASN A 25 -4.14 -25.79 -41.98
C ASN A 25 -5.35 -24.95 -41.57
N ASP A 26 -5.50 -23.75 -42.14
CA ASP A 26 -6.67 -23.49 -42.99
C ASP A 26 -6.54 -22.19 -43.77
N THR A 27 -7.12 -22.20 -44.95
CA THR A 27 -7.00 -21.16 -45.97
C THR A 27 -8.04 -20.09 -45.70
N SER A 28 -7.66 -18.94 -45.13
CA SER A 28 -8.53 -17.75 -45.13
C SER A 28 -7.70 -16.46 -45.06
N ASN A 29 -7.75 -15.70 -46.16
CA ASN A 29 -7.25 -14.34 -46.25
C ASN A 29 -7.76 -13.47 -45.08
N LYS A 30 -6.85 -13.04 -44.19
CA LYS A 30 -7.04 -11.87 -43.33
C LYS A 30 -5.76 -11.03 -43.33
N PRO A 31 -5.85 -9.69 -43.36
CA PRO A 31 -4.69 -8.83 -43.44
C PRO A 31 -3.84 -8.94 -42.18
N HIS A 32 -2.53 -8.96 -42.37
CA HIS A 32 -1.50 -8.96 -41.33
C HIS A 32 -1.73 -7.78 -40.37
N GLU A 33 -2.27 -8.04 -39.18
CA GLU A 33 -2.23 -7.09 -38.07
C GLU A 33 -0.76 -6.99 -37.64
N GLN A 34 -0.15 -5.85 -37.95
CA GLN A 34 1.10 -5.45 -37.34
C GLN A 34 0.84 -5.38 -35.83
N ASN A 35 1.50 -6.23 -35.06
CA ASN A 35 1.64 -6.04 -33.61
C ASN A 35 2.39 -4.72 -33.39
N GLU A 36 1.65 -3.61 -33.37
CA GLU A 36 2.14 -2.32 -32.88
C GLU A 36 2.59 -2.53 -31.43
N ILE A 37 3.90 -2.49 -31.22
CA ILE A 37 4.49 -2.38 -29.89
C ILE A 37 3.99 -1.04 -29.32
N LYS A 38 2.90 -1.08 -28.55
CA LYS A 38 2.38 0.12 -27.88
C LYS A 38 3.52 0.72 -27.05
N PRO A 39 3.88 2.01 -27.26
CA PRO A 39 4.91 2.64 -26.48
C PRO A 39 4.54 2.58 -25.00
N VAL A 40 5.49 2.20 -24.15
CA VAL A 40 5.29 2.15 -22.70
C VAL A 40 5.12 3.59 -22.22
N THR A 41 3.87 4.01 -22.00
CA THR A 41 3.52 5.33 -21.44
C THR A 41 2.94 5.17 -20.04
N LEU A 42 2.99 6.25 -19.25
CA LEU A 42 2.26 6.33 -17.98
C LEU A 42 0.75 6.34 -18.26
N THR A 43 0.00 5.65 -17.42
CA THR A 43 -1.44 5.84 -17.30
C THR A 43 -1.75 7.20 -16.67
N ALA A 44 -2.98 7.68 -16.83
CA ALA A 44 -3.41 8.94 -16.20
C ALA A 44 -3.29 8.92 -14.67
N ASP A 45 -3.61 7.78 -14.05
CA ASP A 45 -3.50 7.57 -12.60
C ASP A 45 -2.04 7.58 -12.13
N GLU A 46 -1.14 6.89 -12.84
CA GLU A 46 0.30 6.89 -12.52
C GLU A 46 0.89 8.30 -12.65
N LYS A 47 0.54 9.01 -13.72
CA LYS A 47 0.99 10.40 -13.94
C LYS A 47 0.51 11.32 -12.82
N GLN A 48 -0.76 11.22 -12.44
CA GLN A 48 -1.32 12.04 -11.35
C GLN A 48 -0.60 11.79 -10.02
N LYS A 49 -0.29 10.54 -9.68
CA LYS A 49 0.47 10.19 -8.46
C LYS A 49 1.87 10.79 -8.48
N LEU A 50 2.57 10.66 -9.60
CA LEU A 50 3.92 11.19 -9.76
C LEU A 50 3.93 12.72 -9.69
N ASP A 51 3.01 13.39 -10.37
CA ASP A 51 2.90 14.85 -10.37
C ASP A 51 2.66 15.38 -8.95
N VAL A 52 1.84 14.70 -8.14
CA VAL A 52 1.62 15.08 -6.73
C VAL A 52 2.89 14.92 -5.89
N LEU A 53 3.62 13.81 -6.04
CA LEU A 53 4.87 13.58 -5.31
C LEU A 53 5.93 14.63 -5.68
N ILE A 54 6.14 14.85 -6.98
CA ILE A 54 7.08 15.85 -7.52
C ILE A 54 6.71 17.24 -7.02
N ASN A 55 5.41 17.60 -7.06
CA ASN A 55 4.96 18.91 -6.60
C ASN A 55 5.24 19.13 -5.11
N ALA A 56 4.96 18.13 -4.26
CA ALA A 56 5.23 18.21 -2.83
C ALA A 56 6.72 18.42 -2.54
N PHE A 57 7.61 17.69 -3.22
CA PHE A 57 9.06 17.89 -3.07
C PHE A 57 9.54 19.23 -3.62
N ASN A 58 9.03 19.68 -4.77
CA ASN A 58 9.31 21.03 -5.26
C ASN A 58 8.89 22.09 -4.25
N LYS A 59 7.75 21.91 -3.58
CA LYS A 59 7.29 22.85 -2.56
C LYS A 59 8.20 22.87 -1.32
N VAL A 60 8.73 21.71 -0.90
CA VAL A 60 9.75 21.62 0.17
C VAL A 60 11.01 22.42 -0.20
N ILE A 61 11.47 22.31 -1.45
CA ILE A 61 12.63 23.04 -1.99
C ILE A 61 12.36 24.54 -2.07
N GLU A 62 11.21 24.94 -2.63
CA GLU A 62 10.78 26.35 -2.76
C GLU A 62 10.77 27.06 -1.41
N LEU A 63 10.26 26.38 -0.38
CA LEU A 63 10.19 26.88 0.99
C LEU A 63 11.52 26.78 1.76
N LYS A 64 12.61 26.34 1.11
CA LYS A 64 13.95 26.17 1.68
C LYS A 64 13.95 25.43 3.02
N ARG A 65 13.20 24.33 3.09
CA ARG A 65 13.04 23.53 4.32
C ARG A 65 14.18 22.53 4.57
N LEU A 66 15.23 22.56 3.75
CA LEU A 66 16.41 21.71 3.83
C LEU A 66 17.67 22.59 3.81
N PRO A 67 18.83 22.09 4.28
CA PRO A 67 20.10 22.80 4.11
C PRO A 67 20.51 22.88 2.62
N ASP A 68 21.38 23.83 2.28
CA ASP A 68 21.69 24.20 0.89
C ASP A 68 22.24 23.04 0.03
N ASP A 69 23.09 22.19 0.60
CA ASP A 69 23.63 21.01 -0.10
C ASP A 69 22.52 20.00 -0.43
N GLU A 70 21.65 19.69 0.54
CA GLU A 70 20.49 18.84 0.35
C GLU A 70 19.46 19.45 -0.61
N LEU A 71 19.28 20.78 -0.64
CA LEU A 71 18.45 21.46 -1.63
C LEU A 71 18.97 21.22 -3.05
N GLN A 72 20.28 21.40 -3.28
CA GLN A 72 20.88 21.17 -4.58
C GLN A 72 20.77 19.70 -5.02
N LYS A 73 21.01 18.76 -4.10
CA LYS A 73 20.84 17.32 -4.35
C LYS A 73 19.39 16.96 -4.66
N SER A 74 18.44 17.58 -3.95
CA SER A 74 17.00 17.39 -4.19
C SER A 74 16.61 17.89 -5.57
N GLN A 75 17.04 19.09 -5.97
CA GLN A 75 16.75 19.63 -7.30
C GLN A 75 17.32 18.72 -8.41
N ASN A 76 18.55 18.25 -8.25
CA ASN A 76 19.18 17.33 -9.19
C ASN A 76 18.42 16.01 -9.31
N LEU A 77 17.90 15.48 -8.20
CA LEU A 77 17.07 14.27 -8.20
C LEU A 77 15.74 14.52 -8.93
N LEU A 78 15.02 15.60 -8.63
CA LEU A 78 13.71 15.89 -9.25
C LEU A 78 13.83 16.11 -10.76
N ASN A 79 14.86 16.84 -11.21
CA ASN A 79 15.14 17.02 -12.64
C ASN A 79 15.40 15.66 -13.31
N TRP A 80 16.18 14.80 -12.66
CA TRP A 80 16.50 13.48 -13.17
C TRP A 80 15.26 12.57 -13.23
N LEU A 81 14.38 12.58 -12.21
CA LEU A 81 13.10 11.85 -12.21
C LEU A 81 12.19 12.24 -13.38
N GLY A 82 12.22 13.51 -13.81
CA GLY A 82 11.49 13.98 -14.99
C GLY A 82 12.03 13.40 -16.31
N SER A 83 13.33 13.09 -16.36
CA SER A 83 14.03 12.60 -17.56
C SER A 83 14.22 11.08 -17.64
N ILE A 84 13.88 10.36 -16.56
CA ILE A 84 14.15 8.92 -16.47
C ILE A 84 13.18 8.11 -17.33
N ASN A 85 13.55 6.86 -17.62
CA ASN A 85 12.68 5.94 -18.35
C ASN A 85 11.32 5.76 -17.66
N VAL A 86 10.28 5.55 -18.48
CA VAL A 86 8.89 5.45 -18.03
C VAL A 86 8.68 4.31 -17.03
N GLN A 87 9.43 3.21 -17.14
CA GLN A 87 9.27 2.07 -16.24
C GLN A 87 9.61 2.46 -14.79
N LYS A 88 10.68 3.22 -14.57
CA LYS A 88 11.03 3.72 -13.24
C LYS A 88 10.02 4.75 -12.70
N GLN A 89 9.42 5.54 -13.57
CA GLN A 89 8.33 6.43 -13.19
C GLN A 89 7.08 5.65 -12.73
N LYS A 90 6.74 4.55 -13.42
CA LYS A 90 5.67 3.62 -13.01
C LYS A 90 5.96 2.98 -11.66
N GLU A 91 7.18 2.50 -11.46
CA GLU A 91 7.60 1.95 -10.17
C GLU A 91 7.40 2.97 -9.03
N LEU A 92 7.82 4.22 -9.25
CA LEU A 92 7.67 5.28 -8.25
C LEU A 92 6.19 5.61 -7.97
N ALA A 93 5.37 5.74 -9.02
CA ALA A 93 3.94 5.96 -8.86
C ALA A 93 3.26 4.80 -8.11
N ASN A 94 3.68 3.56 -8.38
CA ASN A 94 3.15 2.37 -7.70
C ASN A 94 3.50 2.39 -6.21
N VAL A 95 4.77 2.58 -5.83
CA VAL A 95 5.16 2.61 -4.41
C VAL A 95 4.56 3.79 -3.65
N PHE A 96 4.30 4.92 -4.32
CA PHE A 96 3.64 6.07 -3.72
C PHE A 96 2.11 5.89 -3.54
N THR A 97 1.51 4.84 -4.11
CA THR A 97 0.05 4.67 -4.15
C THR A 97 -0.60 4.67 -2.77
N LEU A 98 0.02 4.04 -1.76
CA LEU A 98 -0.53 4.00 -0.40
C LEU A 98 -0.65 5.41 0.20
N VAL A 99 0.43 6.19 0.12
CA VAL A 99 0.47 7.57 0.62
C VAL A 99 -0.47 8.46 -0.18
N TYR A 100 -0.43 8.36 -1.50
CA TYR A 100 -1.31 9.12 -2.38
C TYR A 100 -2.80 8.89 -2.06
N ASN A 101 -3.24 7.63 -1.94
CA ASN A 101 -4.63 7.31 -1.65
C ASN A 101 -5.05 7.85 -0.29
N PHE A 102 -4.19 7.74 0.73
CA PHE A 102 -4.44 8.35 2.04
C PHE A 102 -4.64 9.86 1.93
N LEU A 103 -3.73 10.57 1.27
CA LEU A 103 -3.81 12.02 1.10
C LEU A 103 -5.04 12.44 0.29
N LYS A 104 -5.41 11.67 -0.74
CA LYS A 104 -6.61 11.87 -1.56
C LYS A 104 -7.89 11.76 -0.72
N ASP A 105 -8.01 10.70 0.09
CA ASP A 105 -9.17 10.52 0.96
C ASP A 105 -9.29 11.66 1.99
N LYS A 106 -8.17 12.06 2.60
CA LYS A 106 -8.16 13.17 3.55
C LYS A 106 -8.49 14.50 2.90
N THR A 107 -8.10 14.69 1.65
CA THR A 107 -8.46 15.88 0.87
C THR A 107 -9.98 15.96 0.67
N HIS A 108 -10.63 14.86 0.24
CA HIS A 108 -12.08 14.83 0.04
C HIS A 108 -12.89 15.05 1.33
N SER A 109 -12.33 14.70 2.49
CA SER A 109 -12.99 14.93 3.78
C SER A 109 -12.96 16.40 4.24
N GLN A 110 -12.23 17.28 3.55
CA GLN A 110 -12.16 18.70 3.86
C GLN A 110 -13.29 19.46 3.16
N LEU A 111 -13.99 20.35 3.88
CA LEU A 111 -15.13 21.12 3.39
C LEU A 111 -14.79 22.12 2.26
N ASN A 112 -13.50 22.34 1.97
CA ASN A 112 -13.02 23.47 1.17
C ASN A 112 -12.72 23.12 -0.30
N ASN A 113 -13.12 21.94 -0.81
CA ASN A 113 -12.92 21.51 -2.21
C ASN A 113 -11.47 21.68 -2.73
N LEU A 114 -10.48 21.45 -1.87
CA LEU A 114 -9.08 21.56 -2.26
C LEU A 114 -8.70 20.42 -3.22
N THR A 115 -7.82 20.71 -4.17
CA THR A 115 -7.07 19.64 -4.84
C THR A 115 -6.08 19.02 -3.86
N ILE A 116 -5.70 17.76 -4.08
CA ILE A 116 -4.70 17.07 -3.23
C ILE A 116 -3.37 17.86 -3.17
N THR A 117 -2.98 18.47 -4.29
CA THR A 117 -1.78 19.30 -4.39
C THR A 117 -1.89 20.55 -3.52
N GLN A 118 -3.02 21.27 -3.58
CA GLN A 118 -3.26 22.43 -2.70
C GLN A 118 -3.29 22.02 -1.24
N PHE A 119 -3.93 20.89 -0.92
CA PHE A 119 -4.00 20.36 0.43
C PHE A 119 -2.59 20.10 1.02
N ILE A 120 -1.71 19.44 0.26
CA ILE A 120 -0.32 19.19 0.66
C ILE A 120 0.46 20.51 0.75
N ASN A 121 0.34 21.39 -0.24
CA ASN A 121 1.08 22.66 -0.27
C ASN A 121 0.69 23.58 0.89
N ASN A 122 -0.58 23.62 1.26
CA ASN A 122 -1.05 24.35 2.44
C ASN A 122 -0.43 23.78 3.72
N ALA A 123 -0.34 22.45 3.84
CA ALA A 123 0.31 21.83 4.99
C ALA A 123 1.82 22.13 5.06
N LEU A 124 2.51 22.17 3.92
CA LEU A 124 3.94 22.51 3.85
C LEU A 124 4.23 24.00 4.12
N ALA A 125 3.34 24.88 3.63
CA ALA A 125 3.43 26.33 3.82
C ALA A 125 3.02 26.77 5.24
N CYS A 126 2.40 25.87 6.03
CA CYS A 126 2.00 26.13 7.40
C CYS A 126 3.19 26.66 8.23
N HIS A 127 3.10 27.94 8.61
CA HIS A 127 4.10 28.65 9.42
C HIS A 127 4.15 28.08 10.84
N ASP A 128 5.23 28.33 11.58
CA ASP A 128 5.53 27.67 12.86
C ASP A 128 4.60 28.09 14.01
N THR A 129 3.32 27.77 13.87
CA THR A 129 2.32 27.75 14.93
C THR A 129 2.33 26.35 15.59
N ASN A 130 1.78 26.28 16.80
CA ASN A 130 1.65 25.01 17.51
C ASN A 130 0.89 23.96 16.69
N GLU A 131 -0.08 24.34 15.86
CA GLU A 131 -0.86 23.41 15.04
C GLU A 131 -0.05 22.82 13.88
N CYS A 132 0.75 23.65 13.21
CA CYS A 132 1.56 23.26 12.05
C CYS A 132 2.72 22.33 12.39
N ASN A 133 3.24 22.42 13.62
CA ASN A 133 4.36 21.62 14.10
C ASN A 133 3.93 20.46 15.02
N ASN A 134 2.66 20.40 15.41
CA ASN A 134 2.13 19.31 16.22
C ASN A 134 1.95 18.04 15.38
N LEU A 135 2.74 17.01 15.69
CA LEU A 135 2.68 15.71 15.01
C LEU A 135 1.39 14.93 15.25
N ASN A 136 0.54 15.38 16.17
CA ASN A 136 -0.81 14.84 16.35
C ASN A 136 -1.78 15.39 15.30
N THR A 137 -1.47 16.51 14.63
CA THR A 137 -2.31 17.05 13.56
C THR A 137 -1.97 16.40 12.23
N LEU A 138 -2.94 16.34 11.31
CA LEU A 138 -2.68 15.84 9.96
C LEU A 138 -1.70 16.76 9.21
N THR A 139 -1.83 18.07 9.40
CA THR A 139 -0.94 19.08 8.82
C THR A 139 0.51 18.86 9.21
N GLY A 140 0.80 18.70 10.51
CA GLY A 140 2.16 18.45 11.00
C GLY A 140 2.73 17.13 10.45
N ARG A 141 1.91 16.08 10.37
CA ARG A 141 2.32 14.79 9.79
C ARG A 141 2.66 14.87 8.31
N ILE A 142 1.87 15.59 7.51
CA ILE A 142 2.15 15.81 6.08
C ILE A 142 3.46 16.57 5.90
N LYS A 143 3.63 17.67 6.66
CA LYS A 143 4.85 18.49 6.62
C LYS A 143 6.08 17.67 6.96
N LEU A 144 6.03 16.94 8.08
CA LEU A 144 7.13 16.09 8.53
C LEU A 144 7.48 15.01 7.50
N PHE A 145 6.46 14.33 6.96
CA PHE A 145 6.65 13.24 6.01
C PHE A 145 7.47 13.69 4.79
N PHE A 146 7.04 14.74 4.09
CA PHE A 146 7.71 15.16 2.86
C PHE A 146 9.09 15.79 3.12
N ILE A 147 9.26 16.55 4.21
CA ILE A 147 10.55 17.14 4.57
C ILE A 147 11.56 16.05 4.90
N ILE A 148 11.21 15.13 5.81
CA ILE A 148 12.18 14.13 6.27
C ILE A 148 12.47 13.09 5.19
N VAL A 149 11.47 12.63 4.43
CA VAL A 149 11.73 11.70 3.32
C VAL A 149 12.74 12.30 2.34
N LEU A 150 12.56 13.56 1.93
CA LEU A 150 13.47 14.21 1.00
C LEU A 150 14.88 14.45 1.60
N TYR A 151 14.94 14.83 2.89
CA TYR A 151 16.19 15.01 3.62
C TYR A 151 16.98 13.70 3.75
N ASP A 152 16.33 12.62 4.15
CA ASP A 152 16.98 11.32 4.38
C ASP A 152 17.55 10.75 3.07
N ILE A 153 16.75 10.73 2.00
CA ILE A 153 17.21 10.16 0.73
C ILE A 153 18.39 10.94 0.15
N THR A 154 18.44 12.27 0.35
CA THR A 154 19.54 13.08 -0.19
C THR A 154 20.85 12.92 0.58
N ARG A 155 20.78 12.53 1.86
CA ARG A 155 21.96 12.22 2.69
C ARG A 155 22.48 10.81 2.51
N THR A 156 21.61 9.87 2.18
CA THR A 156 21.96 8.44 2.16
C THR A 156 22.78 8.03 0.94
N SER A 157 22.88 8.90 -0.08
CA SER A 157 23.49 8.53 -1.36
C SER A 157 24.08 9.72 -2.13
N ASN A 158 25.09 9.41 -2.95
CA ASN A 158 25.77 10.36 -3.82
C ASN A 158 25.19 10.43 -5.24
N THR A 159 24.48 9.39 -5.72
CA THR A 159 23.95 9.33 -7.10
C THR A 159 22.43 9.41 -7.14
N ASN A 160 21.85 9.91 -8.23
CA ASN A 160 20.39 9.97 -8.36
C ASN A 160 19.74 8.58 -8.40
N GLU A 161 20.43 7.58 -8.94
CA GLU A 161 19.92 6.21 -9.00
C GLU A 161 19.76 5.60 -7.60
N GLU A 162 20.79 5.70 -6.78
CA GLU A 162 20.74 5.23 -5.40
C GLU A 162 19.72 6.03 -4.56
N ARG A 163 19.61 7.36 -4.75
CA ARG A 163 18.55 8.17 -4.13
C ARG A 163 17.14 7.74 -4.54
N PHE A 164 16.96 7.32 -5.79
CA PHE A 164 15.70 6.76 -6.26
C PHE A 164 15.36 5.43 -5.58
N GLN A 165 16.35 4.53 -5.43
CA GLN A 165 16.14 3.30 -4.68
C GLN A 165 15.84 3.59 -3.19
N ALA A 166 16.51 4.57 -2.59
CA ALA A 166 16.23 5.03 -1.24
C ALA A 166 14.80 5.58 -1.10
N LEU A 167 14.35 6.42 -2.04
CA LEU A 167 12.97 6.93 -2.06
C LEU A 167 11.95 5.80 -2.16
N LYS A 168 12.17 4.81 -3.03
CA LYS A 168 11.31 3.63 -3.10
C LYS A 168 11.28 2.87 -1.78
N ALA A 169 12.44 2.66 -1.16
CA ALA A 169 12.54 1.97 0.13
C ALA A 169 11.80 2.73 1.23
N GLU A 170 11.92 4.05 1.29
CA GLU A 170 11.21 4.90 2.26
C GLU A 170 9.68 4.87 2.07
N LEU A 171 9.20 4.88 0.82
CA LEU A 171 7.77 4.81 0.51
C LEU A 171 7.17 3.42 0.75
N LEU A 172 7.97 2.36 0.63
CA LEU A 172 7.57 0.98 0.94
C LEU A 172 7.71 0.65 2.44
N ASN A 173 8.58 1.35 3.16
CA ASN A 173 8.78 1.14 4.59
C ASN A 173 7.63 1.74 5.39
N ILE A 174 6.59 0.93 5.54
CA ILE A 174 5.37 1.34 6.22
C ILE A 174 5.60 1.75 7.68
N ASN A 175 6.71 1.40 8.33
CA ASN A 175 6.96 1.68 9.76
C ASN A 175 7.83 2.89 10.05
N LYS A 176 8.33 3.57 9.02
CA LYS A 176 9.16 4.76 9.20
C LYS A 176 8.30 6.01 9.02
N TYR A 177 8.46 6.71 7.91
CA TYR A 177 7.71 7.94 7.69
C TYR A 177 6.25 7.68 7.31
N VAL A 178 5.95 6.55 6.68
CA VAL A 178 4.57 6.24 6.25
C VAL A 178 3.63 6.02 7.45
N ILE A 179 4.01 5.25 8.49
CA ILE A 179 3.19 5.13 9.72
C ILE A 179 3.06 6.47 10.45
N SER A 180 4.10 7.31 10.38
CA SER A 180 4.06 8.65 10.98
C SER A 180 3.01 9.52 10.27
N LEU A 181 2.83 9.35 8.97
CA LEU A 181 1.79 10.02 8.18
C LEU A 181 0.40 9.41 8.40
N LEU A 182 0.24 8.11 8.13
CA LEU A 182 -1.04 7.42 8.11
C LEU A 182 -1.58 7.11 9.51
N GLY A 183 -0.71 7.05 10.52
CA GLY A 183 -1.06 6.63 11.88
C GLY A 183 -1.64 5.22 11.90
N ARG A 184 -2.69 5.03 12.70
CA ARG A 184 -3.34 3.72 12.90
C ARG A 184 -4.08 3.19 11.66
N GLU A 185 -4.38 4.05 10.68
CA GLU A 185 -5.08 3.65 9.45
C GLU A 185 -4.21 2.79 8.52
N ILE A 186 -2.89 2.76 8.75
CA ILE A 186 -1.96 2.08 7.86
C ILE A 186 -2.29 0.60 7.68
N TYR A 187 -2.61 -0.10 8.77
CA TYR A 187 -2.84 -1.54 8.74
C TYR A 187 -4.06 -1.90 7.90
N GLU A 188 -5.17 -1.18 8.09
CA GLU A 188 -6.39 -1.38 7.32
C GLU A 188 -6.16 -1.07 5.83
N ARG A 189 -5.47 0.04 5.54
CA ARG A 189 -5.22 0.47 4.16
C ARG A 189 -4.35 -0.52 3.38
N VAL A 190 -3.29 -1.05 4.00
CA VAL A 190 -2.43 -2.05 3.34
C VAL A 190 -3.22 -3.32 3.05
N ILE A 191 -4.02 -3.82 4.00
CA ILE A 191 -4.86 -5.01 3.78
C ILE A 191 -5.86 -4.74 2.65
N ARG A 192 -6.56 -3.59 2.65
CA ARG A 192 -7.50 -3.23 1.57
C ARG A 192 -6.82 -3.17 0.19
N MET A 193 -5.57 -2.73 0.12
CA MET A 193 -4.82 -2.73 -1.13
C MET A 193 -4.53 -4.15 -1.62
N GLN A 194 -4.16 -5.08 -0.73
CA GLN A 194 -3.97 -6.48 -1.09
C GLN A 194 -5.27 -7.16 -1.55
N LEU A 195 -6.40 -6.82 -0.92
CA LEU A 195 -7.69 -7.45 -1.19
C LEU A 195 -8.47 -6.82 -2.35
N LYS A 196 -7.96 -5.75 -2.98
CA LYS A 196 -8.71 -4.91 -3.94
C LYS A 196 -9.41 -5.69 -5.07
N ASN A 197 -8.85 -6.83 -5.48
CA ASN A 197 -9.38 -7.65 -6.58
C ASN A 197 -10.10 -8.92 -6.10
N ASP A 198 -10.25 -9.12 -4.79
CA ASP A 198 -10.95 -10.25 -4.17
C ASP A 198 -12.21 -9.73 -3.46
N ASN A 199 -13.35 -9.78 -4.16
CA ASN A 199 -14.62 -9.29 -3.64
C ASN A 199 -15.06 -10.04 -2.37
N ASN A 200 -14.82 -11.36 -2.32
CA ASN A 200 -15.23 -12.21 -1.21
C ASN A 200 -14.46 -11.85 0.06
N LYS A 201 -13.13 -11.77 -0.04
CA LYS A 201 -12.28 -11.34 1.08
C LYS A 201 -12.50 -9.88 1.45
N THR A 202 -12.78 -9.01 0.47
CA THR A 202 -13.15 -7.61 0.76
C THR A 202 -14.44 -7.53 1.57
N GLN A 203 -15.47 -8.31 1.23
CA GLN A 203 -16.72 -8.36 1.98
C GLN A 203 -16.50 -8.91 3.40
N ALA A 204 -15.74 -10.00 3.53
CA ALA A 204 -15.38 -10.57 4.83
C ALA A 204 -14.59 -9.58 5.70
N PHE A 205 -13.62 -8.88 5.09
CA PHE A 205 -12.82 -7.87 5.79
C PHE A 205 -13.68 -6.67 6.22
N ASN A 206 -14.63 -6.24 5.40
CA ASN A 206 -15.59 -5.21 5.79
C ASN A 206 -16.42 -5.64 7.00
N LEU A 207 -16.86 -6.91 7.06
CA LEU A 207 -17.58 -7.43 8.24
C LEU A 207 -16.69 -7.40 9.49
N LEU A 208 -15.43 -7.86 9.38
CA LEU A 208 -14.45 -7.83 10.46
C LEU A 208 -14.23 -6.40 10.99
N ILE A 209 -13.99 -5.44 10.09
CA ILE A 209 -13.78 -4.04 10.47
C ILE A 209 -15.02 -3.44 11.11
N ASN A 210 -16.20 -3.71 10.53
CA ASN A 210 -17.45 -3.15 11.01
C ASN A 210 -17.87 -3.73 12.36
N ALA A 211 -17.36 -4.90 12.76
CA ALA A 211 -17.58 -5.48 14.09
C ALA A 211 -17.08 -4.57 15.23
N PHE A 212 -16.19 -3.61 14.94
CA PHE A 212 -15.62 -2.67 15.92
C PHE A 212 -15.90 -1.19 15.55
N PRO A 213 -17.17 -0.72 15.54
CA PRO A 213 -17.52 0.61 15.04
C PRO A 213 -17.35 1.75 16.06
N GLN A 214 -17.19 1.47 17.37
CA GLN A 214 -17.11 2.49 18.42
C GLN A 214 -15.66 2.98 18.66
N GLU A 215 -15.47 4.23 19.07
CA GLU A 215 -14.13 4.80 19.32
C GLU A 215 -13.33 4.04 20.39
N THR A 216 -14.00 3.45 21.38
CA THR A 216 -13.38 2.58 22.39
C THR A 216 -12.90 1.25 21.80
N ASP A 217 -13.66 0.69 20.87
CA ASP A 217 -13.34 -0.57 20.17
C ASP A 217 -12.24 -0.38 19.10
N ASN A 218 -11.98 0.87 18.70
CA ASN A 218 -10.97 1.21 17.69
C ASN A 218 -9.55 0.76 18.11
N GLN A 219 -9.24 0.75 19.41
CA GLN A 219 -7.94 0.27 19.88
C GLN A 219 -7.78 -1.24 19.64
N ILE A 220 -8.83 -2.02 19.94
CA ILE A 220 -8.83 -3.48 19.73
C ILE A 220 -8.74 -3.78 18.24
N ARG A 221 -9.52 -3.08 17.40
CA ARG A 221 -9.42 -3.19 15.94
C ARG A 221 -7.98 -2.98 15.46
N VAL A 222 -7.33 -1.92 15.91
CA VAL A 222 -5.94 -1.64 15.51
C VAL A 222 -4.96 -2.69 16.02
N LYS A 223 -5.15 -3.22 17.25
CA LYS A 223 -4.34 -4.33 17.77
C LYS A 223 -4.52 -5.59 16.90
N ILE A 224 -5.75 -5.97 16.57
CA ILE A 224 -6.06 -7.12 15.71
C ILE A 224 -5.34 -6.95 14.38
N LEU A 225 -5.54 -5.82 13.71
CA LEU A 225 -4.94 -5.58 12.40
C LEU A 225 -3.41 -5.59 12.48
N ARG A 226 -2.81 -4.97 13.50
CA ARG A 226 -1.36 -5.00 13.71
C ARG A 226 -0.83 -6.44 13.91
N HIS A 227 -1.57 -7.31 14.58
CA HIS A 227 -1.20 -8.71 14.77
C HIS A 227 -1.32 -9.60 13.52
N LEU A 228 -1.82 -9.06 12.41
CA LEU A 228 -1.73 -9.68 11.08
C LEU A 228 -0.41 -9.37 10.38
N PHE A 229 0.42 -8.49 10.93
CA PHE A 229 1.72 -8.15 10.38
C PHE A 229 2.83 -8.86 11.14
N GLU A 230 3.82 -9.33 10.40
CA GLU A 230 5.08 -9.82 10.95
C GLU A 230 5.97 -8.62 11.23
N LEU A 231 6.56 -8.54 12.42
CA LEU A 231 7.47 -7.46 12.81
C LEU A 231 8.90 -8.03 12.89
N ASN A 232 9.89 -7.25 12.45
CA ASN A 232 11.31 -7.46 12.70
C ASN A 232 11.64 -7.18 14.18
N ASP A 233 12.85 -7.54 14.60
CA ASP A 233 13.32 -7.40 16.00
C ASP A 233 13.26 -5.96 16.55
N ASN A 234 13.32 -4.96 15.67
CA ASN A 234 13.18 -3.55 16.02
C ASN A 234 11.71 -3.05 16.01
N GLY A 235 10.73 -3.96 15.93
CA GLY A 235 9.31 -3.64 15.91
C GLY A 235 8.77 -3.12 14.58
N THR A 236 9.56 -3.17 13.50
CA THR A 236 9.12 -2.74 12.16
C THR A 236 8.41 -3.88 11.43
N ILE A 237 7.23 -3.63 10.85
CA ILE A 237 6.58 -4.53 9.90
C ILE A 237 7.55 -4.98 8.79
N LYS A 238 7.76 -6.29 8.74
CA LYS A 238 8.45 -7.06 7.71
C LYS A 238 7.54 -7.37 6.52
N SER A 239 6.33 -7.83 6.81
CA SER A 239 5.36 -8.34 5.85
C SER A 239 3.99 -8.52 6.52
N ILE A 240 2.97 -8.83 5.72
CA ILE A 240 1.68 -9.34 6.22
C ILE A 240 1.78 -10.85 6.31
N ASN A 241 1.23 -11.42 7.39
CA ASN A 241 1.03 -12.86 7.50
C ASN A 241 -0.20 -13.24 6.67
N ASP A 242 0.00 -13.42 5.36
CA ASP A 242 -1.07 -13.67 4.40
C ASP A 242 -1.83 -14.97 4.70
N ALA A 243 -1.16 -16.01 5.20
CA ALA A 243 -1.81 -17.27 5.55
C ALA A 243 -2.85 -17.08 6.66
N LYS A 244 -2.49 -16.31 7.70
CA LYS A 244 -3.34 -15.98 8.85
C LYS A 244 -4.49 -15.06 8.46
N LEU A 245 -4.21 -14.04 7.65
CA LEU A 245 -5.22 -13.15 7.08
C LEU A 245 -6.24 -13.94 6.25
N ASN A 246 -5.76 -14.74 5.29
CA ASN A 246 -6.61 -15.53 4.40
C ASN A 246 -7.49 -16.50 5.18
N SER A 247 -6.94 -17.26 6.13
CA SER A 247 -7.70 -18.19 6.96
C SER A 247 -8.90 -17.52 7.66
N ILE A 248 -8.70 -16.35 8.26
CA ILE A 248 -9.79 -15.61 8.92
C ILE A 248 -10.81 -15.12 7.91
N LEU A 249 -10.37 -14.52 6.79
CA LEU A 249 -11.29 -13.95 5.82
C LEU A 249 -12.10 -15.01 5.08
N ASP A 250 -11.48 -16.13 4.74
CA ASP A 250 -12.14 -17.27 4.10
C ASP A 250 -13.17 -17.90 5.04
N HIS A 251 -12.84 -18.00 6.34
CA HIS A 251 -13.78 -18.44 7.37
C HIS A 251 -14.97 -17.48 7.53
N ILE A 252 -14.70 -16.18 7.69
CA ILE A 252 -15.76 -15.17 7.79
C ILE A 252 -16.65 -15.20 6.55
N HIS A 253 -16.08 -15.30 5.35
CA HIS A 253 -16.85 -15.38 4.11
C HIS A 253 -17.73 -16.64 4.08
N THR A 254 -17.19 -17.79 4.49
CA THR A 254 -17.93 -19.05 4.59
C THR A 254 -19.12 -18.93 5.54
N GLU A 255 -18.92 -18.36 6.74
CA GLU A 255 -19.99 -18.14 7.70
C GLU A 255 -21.00 -17.09 7.22
N LEU A 256 -20.54 -16.04 6.53
CA LEU A 256 -21.41 -15.02 5.96
C LEU A 256 -22.33 -15.59 4.87
N ASN A 257 -21.81 -16.50 4.03
CA ASN A 257 -22.59 -17.14 2.96
C ASN A 257 -23.70 -18.04 3.50
N LYS A 258 -23.56 -18.62 4.71
CA LYS A 258 -24.65 -19.34 5.38
C LYS A 258 -25.82 -18.42 5.72
N CYS A 259 -25.59 -17.12 5.82
CA CYS A 259 -26.60 -16.13 6.21
C CYS A 259 -27.30 -15.47 5.01
N ASN A 260 -27.51 -16.18 3.89
CA ASN A 260 -28.04 -15.62 2.64
C ASN A 260 -29.39 -14.90 2.86
N GLY A 261 -29.38 -13.56 2.89
CA GLY A 261 -30.54 -12.72 3.18
C GLY A 261 -30.96 -12.62 4.66
N ASN A 262 -30.31 -13.34 5.57
CA ASN A 262 -30.59 -13.31 7.01
C ASN A 262 -29.76 -12.23 7.72
N GLU A 263 -30.28 -11.01 7.79
CA GLU A 263 -29.59 -9.87 8.43
C GLU A 263 -29.36 -10.08 9.93
N ASP A 264 -30.29 -10.72 10.65
CA ASP A 264 -30.10 -11.03 12.07
C ASP A 264 -28.92 -11.98 12.28
N GLY A 265 -28.79 -12.98 11.40
CA GLY A 265 -27.68 -13.90 11.37
C GLY A 265 -26.33 -13.23 11.07
N LYS A 266 -26.30 -12.27 10.13
CA LYS A 266 -25.10 -11.46 9.85
C LYS A 266 -24.72 -10.59 11.05
N ASN A 267 -25.70 -9.96 11.70
CA ASN A 267 -25.50 -9.17 12.91
C ASN A 267 -25.01 -10.05 14.07
N ASN A 268 -25.53 -11.27 14.20
CA ASN A 268 -25.05 -12.23 15.19
C ASN A 268 -23.58 -12.61 14.95
N LEU A 269 -23.21 -12.92 13.71
CA LEU A 269 -21.82 -13.23 13.34
C LEU A 269 -20.90 -12.06 13.68
N LYS A 270 -21.32 -10.83 13.35
CA LYS A 270 -20.59 -9.60 13.69
C LYS A 270 -20.36 -9.46 15.20
N THR A 271 -21.39 -9.68 16.02
CA THR A 271 -21.28 -9.65 17.48
C THR A 271 -20.32 -10.73 17.99
N ARG A 272 -20.41 -11.97 17.48
CA ARG A 272 -19.51 -13.06 17.86
C ARG A 272 -18.04 -12.76 17.52
N ILE A 273 -17.78 -12.16 16.35
CA ILE A 273 -16.43 -11.70 15.97
C ILE A 273 -15.92 -10.69 17.00
N LYS A 274 -16.75 -9.70 17.35
CA LYS A 274 -16.41 -8.67 18.33
C LYS A 274 -16.09 -9.29 19.69
N ASP A 275 -17.01 -10.07 20.24
CA ASP A 275 -16.88 -10.67 21.58
C ASP A 275 -15.66 -11.58 21.66
N TYR A 276 -15.40 -12.36 20.61
CA TYR A 276 -14.23 -13.24 20.54
C TYR A 276 -12.92 -12.47 20.71
N PHE A 277 -12.72 -11.40 19.94
CA PHE A 277 -11.46 -10.66 20.00
C PHE A 277 -11.37 -9.75 21.23
N ILE A 278 -12.49 -9.27 21.77
CA ILE A 278 -12.51 -8.57 23.06
C ILE A 278 -12.05 -9.51 24.17
N GLN A 279 -12.62 -10.70 24.24
CA GLN A 279 -12.24 -11.71 25.23
C GLN A 279 -10.76 -12.08 25.06
N ALA A 280 -10.29 -12.27 23.82
CA ALA A 280 -8.88 -12.54 23.57
C ALA A 280 -7.94 -11.41 24.01
N ASP A 281 -8.34 -10.14 23.87
CA ASP A 281 -7.55 -8.99 24.38
C ASP A 281 -7.55 -8.95 25.91
N GLN A 282 -8.70 -9.19 26.54
CA GLN A 282 -8.86 -9.23 28.00
C GLN A 282 -8.04 -10.36 28.65
N ASP A 283 -8.02 -11.52 28.01
CA ASP A 283 -7.24 -12.69 28.44
C ASP A 283 -5.76 -12.60 28.06
N ASN A 284 -5.35 -11.52 27.38
CA ASN A 284 -4.00 -11.33 26.84
C ASN A 284 -3.55 -12.48 25.89
N THR A 285 -4.51 -13.08 25.19
CA THR A 285 -4.32 -14.16 24.20
C THR A 285 -4.45 -13.69 22.75
N LEU A 286 -4.65 -12.38 22.52
CA LEU A 286 -4.72 -11.71 21.21
C LEU A 286 -3.38 -11.75 20.45
N LYS A 287 -2.93 -12.95 20.12
CA LYS A 287 -1.70 -13.28 19.39
C LYS A 287 -1.97 -14.50 18.52
N THR A 288 -0.99 -15.34 18.25
CA THR A 288 -1.14 -16.53 17.42
C THR A 288 -2.31 -17.44 17.86
N THR A 289 -2.49 -17.64 19.17
CA THR A 289 -3.55 -18.51 19.71
C THR A 289 -4.96 -18.09 19.32
N ALA A 290 -5.34 -16.83 19.56
CA ALA A 290 -6.67 -16.34 19.20
C ALA A 290 -6.94 -16.44 17.69
N PHE A 291 -5.95 -16.16 16.86
CA PHE A 291 -6.18 -16.22 15.42
C PHE A 291 -6.24 -17.67 14.91
N ASN A 292 -5.49 -18.60 15.51
CA ASN A 292 -5.56 -20.02 15.17
C ASN A 292 -6.89 -20.67 15.60
N ASN A 293 -7.48 -20.19 16.70
CA ASN A 293 -8.72 -20.74 17.24
C ASN A 293 -9.98 -20.06 16.66
N PHE A 294 -9.82 -18.95 15.95
CA PHE A 294 -10.91 -18.12 15.46
C PHE A 294 -11.99 -18.92 14.71
N SER A 295 -11.58 -19.75 13.73
CA SER A 295 -12.51 -20.52 12.90
C SER A 295 -13.29 -21.59 13.67
N ASN A 296 -12.71 -22.13 14.74
CA ASN A 296 -13.34 -23.14 15.59
C ASN A 296 -14.36 -22.54 16.58
N THR A 297 -14.25 -21.24 16.87
CA THR A 297 -15.07 -20.57 17.90
C THR A 297 -16.13 -19.66 17.29
N VAL A 298 -15.79 -18.93 16.24
CA VAL A 298 -16.66 -17.90 15.66
C VAL A 298 -17.47 -18.49 14.50
N VAL A 299 -18.62 -19.06 14.81
CA VAL A 299 -19.57 -19.58 13.81
C VAL A 299 -20.84 -18.75 13.78
N SER A 300 -21.44 -18.63 12.60
CA SER A 300 -22.74 -17.98 12.44
C SER A 300 -23.86 -18.78 13.10
N SER A 301 -24.91 -18.11 13.54
CA SER A 301 -26.16 -18.76 13.97
C SER A 301 -27.11 -19.06 12.80
N CYS A 302 -26.66 -18.85 11.56
CA CYS A 302 -27.44 -19.07 10.36
C CYS A 302 -27.55 -20.58 10.11
N GLN A 303 -28.76 -21.06 9.83
CA GLN A 303 -28.95 -22.42 9.35
C GLN A 303 -28.49 -22.50 7.89
N GLN A 304 -27.92 -23.65 7.50
CA GLN A 304 -27.68 -23.98 6.09
C GLN A 304 -28.99 -24.13 5.33
#